data_AF-A0A1B8CS02-F1
#
_entry.id   AF-A0A1B8CS02-F1
#
_cell.length_a   1.000
_cell.length_b   1.000
_cell.length_c   1.000
_cell.angle_alpha   90.00
_cell.angle_beta   90.00
_cell.angle_gamma   90.00
#
_symmetry.space_group_name_H-M   'P 1'
#
loop_
_entity.id
_entity.type
_entity.pdbx_description
1 polymer ?
#
loop_
_entity_poly.entity_id
_entity_poly.type
_entity_poly.pdbx_seq_one_letter_code
_entity_poly.pdbx_strand_id
1 'polypeptide(L)'
;MTTVEMPLKHVRHSYREGEEVTALSTVDVWLPATNTDGSSPEGIWVVFIHGGAWRDPLIDSTSFKLTIDILSQKTPSQSNPPIAGYASLNYRLSPYPSHPTSPSTRGAAEPHSTPSTWMTCGATLAFQLPETMEGGEKLPLPLGMLGSEGIYDIPSLVERNKHPFYREFVVSAFGPSEATWAAASPRHAATGSKLWEKTGVLIISHSDDDEYVEKAQSTDMLEHIKATKKDGQGQ
;
A
#
# COMPACT_ATOMS: atom_id res chain seq x y z
N MET A 1 -22.23 10.57 24.76
CA MET A 1 -21.58 11.51 23.83
C MET A 1 -22.02 11.14 22.43
N THR A 2 -22.74 12.00 21.75
CA THR A 2 -23.15 11.80 20.36
C THR A 2 -21.93 12.00 19.46
N THR A 3 -21.46 10.94 18.81
CA THR A 3 -20.46 11.02 17.74
C THR A 3 -21.09 11.75 16.57
N VAL A 4 -20.68 13.00 16.33
CA VAL A 4 -21.08 13.74 15.14
C VAL A 4 -20.23 13.20 13.99
N GLU A 5 -20.87 12.51 13.06
CA GLU A 5 -20.25 12.10 11.80
C GLU A 5 -19.77 13.37 11.07
N MET A 6 -18.48 13.48 10.81
CA MET A 6 -17.94 14.60 10.04
C MET A 6 -18.01 14.24 8.56
N PRO A 7 -18.89 14.86 7.77
CA PRO A 7 -18.97 14.56 6.34
C PRO A 7 -17.63 14.91 5.67
N LEU A 8 -17.07 13.93 4.95
CA LEU A 8 -15.85 14.10 4.17
C LEU A 8 -16.21 14.41 2.72
N LYS A 9 -15.58 15.45 2.16
CA LYS A 9 -15.64 15.74 0.72
C LYS A 9 -14.73 14.75 -0.01
N HIS A 10 -15.29 13.98 -0.93
CA HIS A 10 -14.56 13.05 -1.78
C HIS A 10 -14.29 13.66 -3.16
N VAL A 11 -13.04 13.59 -3.61
CA VAL A 11 -12.63 13.99 -4.97
C VAL A 11 -11.64 12.94 -5.52
N ARG A 12 -11.75 12.63 -6.80
CA ARG A 12 -10.78 11.79 -7.53
C ARG A 12 -9.93 12.65 -8.44
N HIS A 13 -8.62 12.48 -8.38
CA HIS A 13 -7.63 13.16 -9.22
C HIS A 13 -6.82 12.16 -10.03
N SER A 14 -6.38 12.54 -11.22
CA SER A 14 -5.33 11.80 -11.94
C SER A 14 -3.97 12.34 -11.52
N TYR A 15 -3.01 11.46 -11.22
CA TYR A 15 -1.63 11.85 -10.88
C TYR A 15 -0.67 11.72 -12.07
N ARG A 16 -1.19 11.36 -13.25
CA ARG A 16 -0.51 11.41 -14.53
C ARG A 16 -1.14 12.48 -15.42
N GLU A 17 -0.40 12.92 -16.42
CA GLU A 17 -0.84 13.89 -17.42
C GLU A 17 -0.70 13.32 -18.84
N GLY A 18 -1.42 13.91 -19.80
CA GLY A 18 -1.31 13.57 -21.22
C GLY A 18 -1.86 12.18 -21.59
N GLU A 19 -1.26 11.57 -22.61
CA GLU A 19 -1.69 10.28 -23.18
C GLU A 19 -1.44 9.08 -22.25
N GLU A 20 -0.68 9.27 -21.15
CA GLU A 20 -0.39 8.23 -20.17
C GLU A 20 -1.45 8.09 -19.05
N VAL A 21 -2.48 8.96 -19.06
CA VAL A 21 -3.57 8.89 -18.08
C VAL A 21 -4.39 7.62 -18.31
N THR A 22 -4.58 6.86 -17.24
CA THR A 22 -5.45 5.67 -17.24
C THR A 22 -6.41 5.73 -16.06
N ALA A 23 -7.47 4.93 -16.07
CA ALA A 23 -8.37 4.78 -14.92
C ALA A 23 -7.63 4.37 -13.63
N LEU A 24 -6.49 3.67 -13.77
CA LEU A 24 -5.63 3.24 -12.67
C LEU A 24 -4.55 4.26 -12.26
N SER A 25 -4.46 5.41 -12.94
CA SER A 25 -3.51 6.47 -12.62
C SER A 25 -4.16 7.57 -11.77
N THR A 26 -4.97 7.15 -10.81
CA THR A 26 -5.84 8.02 -10.02
C THR A 26 -5.60 7.90 -8.52
N VAL A 27 -5.91 8.97 -7.80
CA VAL A 27 -5.93 9.03 -6.33
C VAL A 27 -7.30 9.54 -5.90
N ASP A 28 -7.92 8.82 -4.96
CA ASP A 28 -9.10 9.30 -4.26
C ASP A 28 -8.67 10.03 -2.99
N VAL A 29 -9.25 11.22 -2.79
CA VAL A 29 -8.94 12.11 -1.68
C VAL A 29 -10.23 12.39 -0.92
N TRP A 30 -10.20 12.21 0.41
CA TRP A 30 -11.29 12.56 1.31
C TRP A 30 -10.82 13.62 2.30
N LEU A 31 -11.47 14.77 2.27
CA LEU A 31 -11.14 15.95 3.06
C LEU A 31 -12.22 16.28 4.08
N PRO A 32 -11.88 16.62 5.34
CA PRO A 32 -12.82 17.22 6.27
C PRO A 32 -13.48 18.47 5.69
N ALA A 33 -14.76 18.69 6.00
CA ALA A 33 -15.47 19.91 5.59
C ALA A 33 -14.77 21.21 6.06
N THR A 34 -13.96 21.14 7.11
CA THR A 34 -13.16 22.23 7.66
C THR A 34 -11.80 22.44 6.98
N ASN A 35 -11.37 21.53 6.09
CA ASN A 35 -10.09 21.57 5.39
C ASN A 35 -10.28 21.22 3.90
N THR A 36 -10.88 22.13 3.14
CA THR A 36 -11.36 21.84 1.78
C THR A 36 -10.29 21.85 0.69
N ASP A 37 -9.10 22.37 0.98
CA ASP A 37 -7.93 22.39 0.08
C ASP A 37 -6.83 21.42 0.52
N GLY A 38 -7.02 20.72 1.66
CA GLY A 38 -6.05 19.78 2.20
C GLY A 38 -4.87 20.43 2.93
N SER A 39 -4.81 21.77 2.98
CA SER A 39 -3.73 22.52 3.60
C SER A 39 -3.85 22.50 5.11
N SER A 40 -2.99 21.74 5.76
CA SER A 40 -2.93 21.67 7.22
C SER A 40 -1.49 21.50 7.68
N PRO A 41 -0.82 22.59 8.12
CA PRO A 41 0.59 22.55 8.53
C PRO A 41 0.88 21.54 9.64
N GLU A 42 -0.09 21.35 10.54
CA GLU A 42 0.03 20.47 11.70
C GLU A 42 -0.78 19.17 11.56
N GLY A 43 -1.49 18.97 10.44
CA GLY A 43 -2.41 17.86 10.29
C GLY A 43 -1.78 16.62 9.66
N ILE A 44 -2.29 15.45 10.04
CA ILE A 44 -1.84 14.15 9.53
C ILE A 44 -2.60 13.78 8.27
N TRP A 45 -1.87 13.37 7.24
CA TRP A 45 -2.43 12.66 6.09
C TRP A 45 -2.33 11.15 6.29
N VAL A 46 -3.43 10.44 6.03
CA VAL A 46 -3.43 8.98 5.98
C VAL A 46 -3.44 8.54 4.52
N VAL A 47 -2.37 7.90 4.08
CA VAL A 47 -2.20 7.43 2.70
C VAL A 47 -2.33 5.90 2.66
N PHE A 48 -3.18 5.40 1.77
CA PHE A 48 -3.44 3.99 1.59
C PHE A 48 -3.06 3.53 0.17
N ILE A 49 -2.50 2.32 0.10
CA ILE A 49 -2.18 1.62 -1.15
C ILE A 49 -2.86 0.26 -1.06
N HIS A 50 -3.77 -0.02 -2.00
CA HIS A 50 -4.55 -1.26 -1.97
C HIS A 50 -3.71 -2.49 -2.33
N GLY A 51 -4.22 -3.67 -1.98
CA GLY A 51 -3.62 -4.96 -2.35
C GLY A 51 -4.11 -5.49 -3.70
N GLY A 52 -4.38 -6.80 -3.76
CA GLY A 52 -4.91 -7.45 -4.97
C GLY A 52 -3.87 -8.16 -5.83
N ALA A 53 -2.81 -8.71 -5.22
CA ALA A 53 -1.78 -9.48 -5.96
C ALA A 53 -1.18 -8.72 -7.17
N TRP A 54 -1.16 -7.38 -7.10
CA TRP A 54 -0.82 -6.45 -8.20
C TRP A 54 -1.61 -6.65 -9.50
N ARG A 55 -2.73 -7.39 -9.49
CA ARG A 55 -3.43 -7.83 -10.71
C ARG A 55 -4.94 -7.81 -10.63
N ASP A 56 -5.51 -7.75 -9.43
CA ASP A 56 -6.95 -7.84 -9.21
C ASP A 56 -7.64 -6.50 -9.53
N PRO A 57 -8.46 -6.42 -10.60
CA PRO A 57 -9.14 -5.19 -10.99
C PRO A 57 -10.36 -4.88 -10.13
N LEU A 58 -10.78 -5.80 -9.24
CA LEU A 58 -11.92 -5.61 -8.34
C LEU A 58 -11.52 -4.87 -7.06
N ILE A 59 -10.22 -4.69 -6.82
CA ILE A 59 -9.68 -3.98 -5.66
C ILE A 59 -9.04 -2.70 -6.15
N ASP A 60 -9.67 -1.58 -5.81
CA ASP A 60 -9.21 -0.25 -6.18
C ASP A 60 -9.04 0.64 -4.94
N SER A 61 -8.68 1.89 -5.16
CA SER A 61 -8.55 2.93 -4.14
C SER A 61 -9.80 3.11 -3.26
N THR A 62 -11.00 2.75 -3.73
CA THR A 62 -12.24 2.88 -2.94
C THR A 62 -12.38 1.79 -1.87
N SER A 63 -11.60 0.70 -1.96
CA SER A 63 -11.54 -0.33 -0.92
C SER A 63 -11.16 0.20 0.47
N PHE A 64 -10.55 1.40 0.53
CA PHE A 64 -10.20 2.08 1.79
C PHE A 64 -11.40 2.70 2.53
N LYS A 65 -12.56 2.83 1.87
CA LYS A 65 -13.71 3.59 2.39
C LYS A 65 -14.18 3.11 3.77
N LEU A 66 -14.22 1.80 4.00
CA LEU A 66 -14.61 1.26 5.30
C LEU A 66 -13.66 1.70 6.42
N THR A 67 -12.36 1.70 6.16
CA THR A 67 -11.36 2.18 7.12
C THR A 67 -11.52 3.67 7.40
N ILE A 68 -11.77 4.48 6.35
CA ILE A 68 -12.05 5.91 6.51
C ILE A 68 -13.29 6.12 7.40
N ASP A 69 -14.37 5.36 7.19
CA ASP A 69 -15.60 5.49 7.99
C ASP A 69 -15.38 5.14 9.46
N ILE A 70 -14.58 4.10 9.73
CA ILE A 70 -14.23 3.73 11.10
C ILE A 70 -13.33 4.80 11.75
N LEU A 71 -12.33 5.31 11.02
CA LEU A 71 -11.42 6.33 11.54
C LEU A 71 -12.12 7.67 11.75
N SER A 72 -13.02 8.06 10.86
CA SER A 72 -13.77 9.33 10.98
C SER A 72 -14.77 9.31 12.13
N GLN A 73 -15.35 8.15 12.45
CA GLN A 73 -16.23 7.99 13.61
C GLN A 73 -15.46 7.91 14.94
N LYS A 74 -14.30 7.24 14.96
CA LYS A 74 -13.54 6.97 16.19
C LYS A 74 -12.54 8.06 16.56
N THR A 75 -12.10 8.87 15.60
CA THR A 75 -11.17 9.96 15.86
C THR A 75 -11.94 11.12 16.51
N PRO A 76 -11.60 11.53 17.75
CA PRO A 76 -12.22 12.68 18.36
C PRO A 76 -11.99 13.93 17.50
N SER A 77 -12.98 14.81 17.44
CA SER A 77 -12.90 16.13 16.77
C SER A 77 -11.82 17.06 17.36
N GLN A 78 -11.13 16.63 18.43
CA GLN A 78 -10.04 17.33 19.11
C GLN A 78 -8.72 16.53 19.11
N SER A 79 -8.57 15.53 18.23
CA SER A 79 -7.26 14.87 18.04
C SER A 79 -6.18 15.91 17.72
N ASN A 80 -5.05 15.81 18.41
CA ASN A 80 -3.90 16.68 18.20
C ASN A 80 -2.66 15.81 17.97
N PRO A 81 -2.09 15.79 16.75
CA PRO A 81 -2.56 16.51 15.55
C PRO A 81 -3.88 15.94 14.96
N PRO A 82 -4.68 16.76 14.26
CA PRO A 82 -5.90 16.31 13.59
C PRO A 82 -5.58 15.54 12.30
N ILE A 83 -6.52 14.72 11.82
CA ILE A 83 -6.42 14.15 10.47
C ILE A 83 -6.81 15.24 9.45
N ALA A 84 -5.84 15.64 8.63
CA ALA A 84 -6.00 16.63 7.57
C ALA A 84 -6.77 16.07 6.36
N GLY A 85 -6.59 14.78 6.07
CA GLY A 85 -7.19 14.12 4.92
C GLY A 85 -6.77 12.67 4.79
N TYR A 86 -7.50 11.97 3.94
CA TYR A 86 -7.20 10.61 3.52
C TYR A 86 -6.91 10.59 2.03
N ALA A 87 -5.90 9.84 1.61
CA ALA A 87 -5.59 9.61 0.21
C ALA A 87 -5.48 8.10 -0.05
N SER A 88 -6.02 7.63 -1.16
CA SER A 88 -5.96 6.22 -1.57
C SER A 88 -5.63 6.13 -3.06
N LEU A 89 -4.56 5.43 -3.40
CA LEU A 89 -4.00 5.43 -4.75
C LEU A 89 -4.39 4.16 -5.51
N ASN A 90 -4.82 4.33 -6.76
CA ASN A 90 -4.76 3.27 -7.76
C ASN A 90 -3.37 3.22 -8.37
N TYR A 91 -2.98 2.04 -8.84
CA TYR A 91 -1.75 1.83 -9.57
C TYR A 91 -1.96 0.83 -10.71
N ARG A 92 -1.03 0.86 -11.67
CA ARG A 92 -1.08 -0.04 -12.82
C ARG A 92 -1.02 -1.50 -12.37
N LEU A 93 -1.96 -2.29 -12.89
CA LEU A 93 -2.05 -3.72 -12.63
C LEU A 93 -1.29 -4.55 -13.67
N SER A 94 -0.79 -5.69 -13.23
CA SER A 94 -0.28 -6.74 -14.11
C SER A 94 -1.45 -7.51 -14.76
N PRO A 95 -1.23 -8.15 -15.93
CA PRO A 95 -2.28 -8.90 -16.60
C PRO A 95 -2.87 -10.02 -15.72
N TYR A 96 -4.19 -10.22 -15.81
CA TYR A 96 -4.88 -11.35 -15.21
C TYR A 96 -5.90 -11.97 -16.19
N PRO A 97 -5.45 -12.66 -17.26
CA PRO A 97 -6.35 -13.21 -18.28
C PRO A 97 -7.28 -14.32 -17.75
N SER A 98 -6.91 -14.94 -16.63
CA SER A 98 -7.64 -16.03 -15.96
C SER A 98 -8.59 -15.54 -14.86
N HIS A 99 -8.76 -14.22 -14.65
CA HIS A 99 -9.70 -13.71 -13.64
C HIS A 99 -11.13 -14.22 -13.92
N PRO A 100 -11.85 -14.76 -12.91
CA PRO A 100 -13.12 -15.46 -13.13
C PRO A 100 -14.21 -14.59 -13.77
N THR A 101 -14.26 -13.31 -13.44
CA THR A 101 -15.33 -12.38 -13.88
C THR A 101 -14.85 -11.15 -14.66
N SER A 102 -13.54 -10.87 -14.67
CA SER A 102 -12.96 -9.61 -15.12
C SER A 102 -11.55 -9.82 -15.68
N PRO A 103 -11.39 -10.68 -16.72
CA PRO A 103 -10.09 -10.98 -17.29
C PRO A 103 -9.43 -9.72 -17.87
N SER A 104 -8.16 -9.49 -17.55
CA SER A 104 -7.41 -8.30 -17.98
C SER A 104 -6.16 -8.66 -18.79
N THR A 105 -5.86 -7.83 -19.79
CA THR A 105 -4.61 -7.90 -20.57
C THR A 105 -3.73 -6.70 -20.25
N ARG A 106 -2.47 -6.71 -20.72
CA ARG A 106 -1.51 -5.62 -20.43
C ARG A 106 -2.08 -4.27 -20.90
N GLY A 107 -2.30 -3.35 -19.94
CA GLY A 107 -2.76 -1.98 -20.23
C GLY A 107 -4.27 -1.81 -20.38
N ALA A 108 -5.07 -2.88 -20.28
CA ALA A 108 -6.53 -2.80 -20.27
C ALA A 108 -7.03 -2.97 -18.83
N ALA A 109 -7.40 -1.87 -18.17
CA ALA A 109 -8.05 -1.92 -16.87
C ALA A 109 -9.30 -1.05 -16.91
N GLU A 110 -10.43 -1.70 -17.18
CA GLU A 110 -11.74 -1.17 -16.84
C GLU A 110 -12.16 -1.81 -15.51
N PRO A 111 -12.32 -1.03 -14.43
CA PRO A 111 -12.74 -1.57 -13.15
C PRO A 111 -14.24 -1.92 -13.20
N HIS A 112 -14.57 -3.17 -12.87
CA HIS A 112 -15.93 -3.59 -12.53
C HIS A 112 -15.98 -3.93 -11.05
N SER A 113 -17.02 -3.46 -10.35
CA SER A 113 -17.05 -3.41 -8.89
C SER A 113 -17.69 -4.66 -8.28
N THR A 114 -16.92 -5.49 -7.57
CA THR A 114 -17.42 -6.32 -6.45
C THR A 114 -16.25 -6.65 -5.52
N PRO A 115 -16.28 -6.30 -4.22
CA PRO A 115 -15.12 -6.47 -3.35
C PRO A 115 -15.00 -7.93 -2.85
N SER A 116 -13.82 -8.53 -3.05
CA SER A 116 -13.31 -9.60 -2.18
C SER A 116 -12.01 -9.11 -1.56
N THR A 117 -11.82 -9.35 -0.26
CA THR A 117 -10.78 -8.73 0.57
C THR A 117 -9.40 -9.30 0.26
N TRP A 118 -8.59 -8.62 -0.56
CA TRP A 118 -7.15 -8.91 -0.71
C TRP A 118 -6.31 -7.63 -0.60
N MET A 119 -5.76 -7.34 0.59
CA MET A 119 -5.04 -6.07 0.87
C MET A 119 -3.50 -6.19 0.80
N THR A 120 -2.98 -7.36 0.45
CA THR A 120 -1.61 -7.81 0.76
C THR A 120 -0.47 -7.03 0.06
N CYS A 121 -0.62 -6.70 -1.22
CA CYS A 121 0.47 -6.19 -2.05
C CYS A 121 0.78 -4.69 -1.88
N GLY A 122 -0.12 -3.94 -1.26
CA GLY A 122 0.09 -2.51 -0.99
C GLY A 122 1.25 -2.28 -0.03
N ALA A 123 1.44 -3.20 0.94
CA ALA A 123 2.57 -3.15 1.86
C ALA A 123 3.91 -3.31 1.13
N THR A 124 4.01 -4.20 0.14
CA THR A 124 5.21 -4.35 -0.70
C THR A 124 5.60 -3.02 -1.35
N LEU A 125 4.62 -2.32 -1.94
CA LEU A 125 4.84 -1.04 -2.62
C LEU A 125 5.25 0.06 -1.63
N ALA A 126 4.55 0.17 -0.49
CA ALA A 126 4.86 1.16 0.53
C ALA A 126 6.28 0.99 1.09
N PHE A 127 6.69 -0.24 1.38
CA PHE A 127 8.01 -0.53 1.96
C PHE A 127 9.16 -0.47 0.95
N GLN A 128 8.87 -0.38 -0.35
CA GLN A 128 9.89 -0.19 -1.37
C GLN A 128 10.22 1.28 -1.64
N LEU A 129 9.47 2.24 -1.08
CA LEU A 129 9.69 3.67 -1.27
C LEU A 129 11.13 4.07 -0.90
N PRO A 130 11.87 4.73 -1.82
CA PRO A 130 13.22 5.20 -1.54
C PRO A 130 13.19 6.45 -0.66
N GLU A 131 14.30 6.79 0.00
CA GLU A 131 14.41 8.12 0.65
C GLU A 131 14.42 9.25 -0.39
N THR A 132 15.03 9.01 -1.55
CA THR A 132 15.23 9.99 -2.61
C THR A 132 14.78 9.42 -3.95
N MET A 133 13.96 10.18 -4.69
CA MET A 133 13.45 9.82 -6.00
C MET A 133 14.52 9.92 -7.09
N GLU A 134 14.29 9.26 -8.23
CA GLU A 134 15.08 9.44 -9.45
C GLU A 134 14.94 10.89 -9.94
N GLY A 135 15.89 11.75 -9.56
CA GLY A 135 15.79 13.21 -9.70
C GLY A 135 16.38 13.98 -8.52
N GLY A 136 16.67 13.30 -7.41
CA GLY A 136 17.31 13.91 -6.22
C GLY A 136 16.32 14.52 -5.23
N GLU A 137 15.02 14.51 -5.53
CA GLU A 137 13.98 14.96 -4.62
C GLU A 137 13.81 13.98 -3.46
N LYS A 138 13.86 14.49 -2.23
CA LYS A 138 13.62 13.68 -1.03
C LYS A 138 12.13 13.52 -0.79
N LEU A 139 11.69 12.28 -0.54
CA LEU A 139 10.31 12.04 -0.14
C LEU A 139 10.06 12.60 1.28
N PRO A 140 8.84 13.13 1.53
CA PRO A 140 8.45 13.51 2.89
C PRO A 140 8.48 12.28 3.79
N LEU A 141 9.12 12.42 4.95
CA LEU A 141 9.21 11.33 5.90
C LEU A 141 7.86 11.11 6.58
N PRO A 142 7.22 9.93 6.45
CA PRO A 142 5.97 9.66 7.15
C PRO A 142 6.19 9.58 8.66
N LEU A 143 5.17 9.99 9.42
CA LEU A 143 5.15 9.82 10.89
C LEU A 143 5.17 8.33 11.28
N GLY A 144 4.48 7.51 10.49
CA GLY A 144 4.44 6.07 10.68
C GLY A 144 4.12 5.34 9.38
N MET A 145 4.52 4.07 9.30
CA MET A 145 4.15 3.17 8.21
C MET A 145 3.57 1.88 8.79
N LEU A 146 2.48 1.42 8.20
CA LEU A 146 1.78 0.19 8.58
C LEU A 146 1.74 -0.75 7.37
N GLY A 147 2.33 -1.94 7.52
CA GLY A 147 2.20 -3.04 6.58
C GLY A 147 1.23 -4.07 7.12
N SER A 148 0.07 -4.23 6.48
CA SER A 148 -0.95 -5.22 6.85
C SER A 148 -0.97 -6.35 5.83
N GLU A 149 -0.86 -7.60 6.29
CA GLU A 149 -0.87 -8.80 5.43
C GLU A 149 0.15 -8.73 4.27
N GLY A 150 1.30 -8.11 4.52
CA GLY A 150 2.24 -7.76 3.47
C GLY A 150 3.04 -8.93 2.91
N ILE A 151 3.33 -8.87 1.62
CA ILE A 151 4.38 -9.68 0.98
C ILE A 151 5.68 -8.88 1.04
N TYR A 152 6.68 -9.38 1.77
CA TYR A 152 7.95 -8.69 1.99
C TYR A 152 9.14 -9.42 1.36
N ASP A 153 9.01 -10.71 1.07
CA ASP A 153 9.98 -11.60 0.44
C ASP A 153 9.28 -12.48 -0.62
N ILE A 154 9.33 -12.03 -1.87
CA ILE A 154 8.67 -12.68 -3.01
C ILE A 154 9.29 -14.05 -3.31
N PRO A 155 10.64 -14.23 -3.35
CA PRO A 155 11.23 -15.57 -3.47
C PRO A 155 10.72 -16.54 -2.42
N SER A 156 10.71 -16.13 -1.14
CA SER A 156 10.22 -16.98 -0.05
C SER A 156 8.73 -17.29 -0.18
N LEU A 157 7.91 -16.35 -0.63
CA LEU A 157 6.47 -16.57 -0.89
C LEU A 157 6.26 -17.70 -1.90
N VAL A 158 6.95 -17.64 -3.04
CA VAL A 158 6.85 -18.64 -4.11
C VAL A 158 7.42 -19.99 -3.66
N GLU A 159 8.49 -19.98 -2.85
CA GLU A 159 9.09 -21.21 -2.33
C GLU A 159 8.15 -21.92 -1.36
N ARG A 160 7.57 -21.19 -0.40
CA ARG A 160 6.74 -21.75 0.67
C ARG A 160 5.36 -22.19 0.19
N ASN A 161 4.85 -21.55 -0.86
CA ASN A 161 3.52 -21.83 -1.38
C ASN A 161 3.58 -22.59 -2.72
N LYS A 162 3.23 -23.88 -2.69
CA LYS A 162 3.36 -24.77 -3.87
C LYS A 162 2.24 -24.63 -4.90
N HIS A 163 1.16 -23.91 -4.60
CA HIS A 163 0.07 -23.74 -5.55
C HIS A 163 0.54 -22.90 -6.76
N PRO A 164 0.30 -23.32 -8.03
CA PRO A 164 0.80 -22.63 -9.22
C PRO A 164 0.44 -21.13 -9.30
N PHE A 165 -0.72 -20.75 -8.75
CA PHE A 165 -1.19 -19.36 -8.73
C PHE A 165 -0.14 -18.38 -8.15
N TYR A 166 0.66 -18.78 -7.15
CA TYR A 166 1.67 -17.91 -6.54
C TYR A 166 2.74 -17.51 -7.53
N ARG A 167 3.32 -18.48 -8.23
CA ARG A 167 4.31 -18.20 -9.27
C ARG A 167 3.68 -17.44 -10.43
N GLU A 168 2.44 -17.73 -10.79
CA GLU A 168 1.74 -17.08 -11.89
C GLU A 168 1.59 -15.56 -11.69
N PHE A 169 1.06 -15.09 -10.55
CA PHE A 169 0.90 -13.65 -10.34
C PHE A 169 2.24 -12.94 -10.17
N VAL A 170 3.23 -13.60 -9.55
CA VAL A 170 4.58 -13.06 -9.41
C VAL A 170 5.24 -12.88 -10.79
N VAL A 171 5.16 -13.90 -11.65
CA VAL A 171 5.71 -13.82 -13.02
C VAL A 171 4.96 -12.78 -13.85
N SER A 172 3.64 -12.67 -13.71
CA SER A 172 2.85 -11.65 -14.41
C SER A 172 3.28 -10.22 -14.00
N ALA A 173 3.52 -10.00 -12.71
CA ALA A 173 3.89 -8.70 -12.17
C ALA A 173 5.36 -8.32 -12.40
N PHE A 174 6.29 -9.24 -12.16
CA PHE A 174 7.73 -8.95 -12.09
C PHE A 174 8.55 -9.65 -13.18
N GLY A 175 7.93 -10.45 -14.04
CA GLY A 175 8.61 -11.31 -15.00
C GLY A 175 9.19 -12.59 -14.38
N PRO A 176 9.82 -13.46 -15.18
CA PRO A 176 10.28 -14.78 -14.73
C PRO A 176 11.60 -14.77 -13.95
N SER A 177 12.26 -13.62 -13.82
CA SER A 177 13.58 -13.50 -13.20
C SER A 177 13.47 -13.40 -11.67
N GLU A 178 14.00 -14.41 -10.96
CA GLU A 178 14.01 -14.41 -9.49
C GLU A 178 14.89 -13.30 -8.91
N ALA A 179 15.89 -12.82 -9.67
CA ALA A 179 16.66 -11.63 -9.29
C ALA A 179 15.79 -10.37 -9.24
N THR A 180 14.79 -10.25 -10.14
CA THR A 180 13.82 -9.15 -10.09
C THR A 180 12.91 -9.28 -8.87
N TRP A 181 12.55 -10.51 -8.48
CA TRP A 181 11.72 -10.76 -7.30
C TRP A 181 12.45 -10.35 -6.01
N ALA A 182 13.73 -10.73 -5.90
CA ALA A 182 14.58 -10.31 -4.79
C ALA A 182 14.73 -8.78 -4.74
N ALA A 183 14.99 -8.13 -5.88
CA ALA A 183 15.10 -6.67 -5.95
C ALA A 183 13.80 -5.94 -5.57
N ALA A 184 12.64 -6.55 -5.88
CA ALA A 184 11.32 -6.04 -5.54
C ALA A 184 10.89 -6.34 -4.08
N SER A 185 11.65 -7.17 -3.35
CA SER A 185 11.30 -7.61 -2.00
C SER A 185 11.83 -6.66 -0.91
N PRO A 186 10.95 -6.00 -0.13
CA PRO A 186 11.37 -5.15 0.99
C PRO A 186 12.40 -5.78 1.94
N ARG A 187 12.28 -7.10 2.18
CA ARG A 187 13.15 -7.85 3.09
C ARG A 187 14.61 -7.92 2.62
N HIS A 188 14.85 -7.75 1.33
CA HIS A 188 16.17 -7.84 0.70
C HIS A 188 16.76 -6.45 0.40
N ALA A 189 16.10 -5.37 0.83
CA ALA A 189 16.59 -4.03 0.62
C ALA A 189 17.94 -3.80 1.30
N ALA A 190 18.82 -3.05 0.63
CA ALA A 190 20.08 -2.62 1.22
C ALA A 190 19.82 -1.64 2.37
N THR A 191 20.61 -1.74 3.45
CA THR A 191 20.53 -0.82 4.59
C THR A 191 20.73 0.63 4.15
N GLY A 192 19.89 1.52 4.67
CA GLY A 192 19.86 2.94 4.39
C GLY A 192 19.18 3.32 3.07
N SER A 193 18.58 2.37 2.34
CA SER A 193 18.00 2.64 1.02
C SER A 193 16.52 2.97 1.06
N LYS A 194 15.81 2.62 2.14
CA LYS A 194 14.34 2.70 2.19
C LYS A 194 13.83 3.73 3.18
N LEU A 195 12.74 4.38 2.81
CA LEU A 195 12.10 5.44 3.60
C LEU A 195 11.66 4.93 4.98
N TRP A 196 11.16 3.70 5.07
CA TRP A 196 10.70 3.09 6.33
C TRP A 196 11.81 2.99 7.38
N GLU A 197 13.09 2.92 6.98
CA GLU A 197 14.22 2.85 7.91
C GLU A 197 14.38 4.14 8.72
N LYS A 198 13.89 5.26 8.18
CA LYS A 198 13.93 6.58 8.82
C LYS A 198 12.65 6.91 9.59
N THR A 199 11.56 6.19 9.31
CA THR A 199 10.26 6.38 9.95
C THR A 199 10.32 6.10 11.45
N GLY A 200 9.61 6.93 12.23
CA GLY A 200 9.56 6.83 13.70
C GLY A 200 8.73 5.66 14.21
N VAL A 201 7.58 5.38 13.58
CA VAL A 201 6.68 4.28 13.94
C VAL A 201 6.53 3.30 12.79
N LEU A 202 6.84 2.03 13.02
CA LEU A 202 6.62 0.94 12.07
C LEU A 202 5.72 -0.12 12.69
N ILE A 203 4.65 -0.47 11.99
CA ILE A 203 3.72 -1.51 12.42
C ILE A 203 3.65 -2.56 11.31
N ILE A 204 3.83 -3.82 11.70
CA ILE A 204 3.55 -4.98 10.86
C ILE A 204 2.36 -5.70 11.49
N SER A 205 1.28 -5.85 10.74
CA SER A 205 0.07 -6.55 11.15
C SER A 205 -0.14 -7.78 10.28
N HIS A 206 -0.52 -8.88 10.93
CA HIS A 206 -0.85 -10.13 10.26
C HIS A 206 -1.94 -10.88 11.00
N SER A 207 -2.91 -11.41 10.27
CA SER A 207 -4.01 -12.23 10.78
C SER A 207 -3.54 -13.67 10.98
N ASP A 208 -3.92 -14.30 12.09
CA ASP A 208 -3.67 -15.74 12.28
C ASP A 208 -4.53 -16.61 11.34
N ASP A 209 -5.58 -16.02 10.76
CA ASP A 209 -6.50 -16.66 9.81
C ASP A 209 -6.18 -16.33 8.33
N ASP A 210 -5.02 -15.75 8.01
CA ASP A 210 -4.64 -15.50 6.61
C ASP A 210 -4.28 -16.81 5.90
N GLU A 211 -5.02 -17.13 4.83
CA GLU A 211 -4.85 -18.35 4.03
C GLU A 211 -3.99 -18.15 2.76
N TYR A 212 -3.58 -16.90 2.47
CA TYR A 212 -2.97 -16.49 1.21
C TYR A 212 -1.55 -15.97 1.36
N VAL A 213 -1.20 -15.43 2.51
CA VAL A 213 0.16 -14.98 2.79
C VAL A 213 0.57 -15.61 4.10
N GLU A 214 1.66 -16.37 4.10
CA GLU A 214 2.10 -17.01 5.33
C GLU A 214 2.60 -15.97 6.34
N LYS A 215 2.27 -16.18 7.62
CA LYS A 215 2.74 -15.36 8.75
C LYS A 215 4.25 -15.12 8.77
N ALA A 216 5.01 -16.06 8.20
CA ALA A 216 6.46 -15.92 8.08
C ALA A 216 6.88 -14.66 7.31
N GLN A 217 6.12 -14.19 6.31
CA GLN A 217 6.41 -12.90 5.64
C GLN A 217 6.51 -11.75 6.65
N SER A 218 5.52 -11.65 7.53
CA SER A 218 5.41 -10.59 8.53
C SER A 218 6.44 -10.74 9.64
N THR A 219 6.69 -11.95 10.13
CA THR A 219 7.70 -12.17 11.18
C THR A 219 9.11 -11.93 10.66
N ASP A 220 9.45 -12.43 9.47
CA ASP A 220 10.78 -12.28 8.88
C ASP A 220 11.10 -10.81 8.59
N MET A 221 10.09 -10.04 8.14
CA MET A 221 10.23 -8.59 7.94
C MET A 221 10.39 -7.85 9.28
N LEU A 222 9.61 -8.21 10.30
CA LEU A 222 9.73 -7.61 11.63
C LEU A 222 11.11 -7.84 12.24
N GLU A 223 11.67 -9.05 12.06
CA GLU A 223 13.04 -9.36 12.49
C GLU A 223 14.09 -8.53 11.74
N HIS A 224 13.93 -8.35 10.42
CA HIS A 224 14.80 -7.50 9.62
C HIS A 224 14.76 -6.03 10.05
N ILE A 225 13.57 -5.50 10.33
CA ILE A 225 13.40 -4.13 10.86
C ILE A 225 14.15 -3.99 12.19
N LYS A 226 13.99 -4.97 13.09
CA LYS A 226 14.67 -4.96 14.40
C LYS A 226 16.19 -5.02 14.26
N ALA A 227 16.71 -5.84 13.35
CA ALA A 227 18.15 -5.92 13.08
C ALA A 227 18.68 -4.57 12.57
N THR A 228 18.05 -4.03 11.54
CA THR A 228 18.44 -2.75 10.91
C THR A 228 18.43 -1.58 11.91
N LYS A 229 17.42 -1.50 12.78
CA LYS A 229 17.34 -0.45 13.81
C LYS A 229 18.36 -0.62 14.93
N LYS A 230 18.80 -1.84 15.27
CA LYS A 230 19.89 -2.07 16.23
C LYS A 230 21.23 -1.59 15.68
N ASP A 231 21.52 -1.92 14.43
CA ASP A 231 22.77 -1.54 13.78
C ASP A 231 22.90 -0.02 13.61
N GLY A 232 21.78 0.68 13.36
CA GLY A 232 21.73 2.14 13.27
C GLY A 232 21.78 2.89 14.61
N GLN A 233 21.63 2.22 15.76
CA GLN A 233 21.77 2.83 17.10
C GLN A 233 23.21 2.73 17.66
N GLY A 234 24.08 1.98 16.98
CA GLY A 234 25.49 1.83 17.34
C GLY A 234 26.46 2.75 16.59
N GLN A 235 25.95 3.69 15.78
CA GLN A 235 26.72 4.70 15.05
C GLN A 235 26.41 6.11 15.57
#